data_AF-A0A7C6CMI2-F1
#
_entry.id   AF-A0A7C6CMI2-F1
#
_cell.length_a   1.000
_cell.length_b   1.000
_cell.length_c   1.000
_cell.angle_alpha   90.00
_cell.angle_beta   90.00
_cell.angle_gamma   90.00
#
_symmetry.space_group_name_H-M   'P 1'
#
loop_
_entity.id
_entity.type
_entity.pdbx_description
1 polymer ?
#
loop_
_entity_poly.entity_id
_entity_poly.type
_entity_poly.pdbx_seq_one_letter_code
_entity_poly.pdbx_strand_id
1 'polypeptide(L)'
;MVLVSRRYSLPTAILASSVMFALAHSLNKGLSLLAFFNLVLYGIFAALYFIRRGSIWGVAAFHSTWNFVQGNFFGIQVSGLKVGSSVLTSELTETGRLVNGGGFGLEGGLAVTLVLAIGIAVLYFMKPKKEDGVIPRPSEPLSPKTPPENNPPEYLPPSNTPPEYTPPSDKPPDYTPPSYTSPSE
;
A
#
# COMPACT_ATOMS: atom_id res chain seq x y z
N MET A 1 -0.60 -11.66 -8.87
CA MET A 1 -1.92 -11.05 -8.60
C MET A 1 -2.06 -9.67 -9.24
N VAL A 2 -1.40 -8.62 -8.75
CA VAL A 2 -1.60 -7.21 -9.20
C VAL A 2 -1.44 -7.00 -10.71
N LEU A 3 -0.41 -7.59 -11.32
CA LEU A 3 -0.19 -7.47 -12.77
C LEU A 3 -1.28 -8.17 -13.58
N VAL A 4 -1.69 -9.37 -13.16
CA VAL A 4 -2.68 -10.22 -13.84
C VAL A 4 -4.07 -9.59 -13.76
N SER A 5 -4.41 -8.97 -12.63
CA SER A 5 -5.71 -8.29 -12.46
C SER A 5 -5.89 -7.03 -13.32
N ARG A 6 -4.84 -6.54 -14.00
CA ARG A 6 -4.96 -5.43 -14.97
C ARG A 6 -5.63 -5.84 -16.27
N ARG A 7 -5.64 -7.14 -16.59
CA ARG A 7 -6.14 -7.69 -17.86
C ARG A 7 -7.20 -8.77 -17.69
N TYR A 8 -7.27 -9.39 -16.51
CA TYR A 8 -8.22 -10.48 -16.19
C TYR A 8 -9.03 -10.16 -14.93
N SER A 9 -10.10 -10.93 -14.71
CA SER A 9 -10.92 -10.79 -13.50
C SER A 9 -10.11 -11.08 -12.23
N LEU A 10 -10.54 -10.46 -11.12
CA LEU A 10 -9.88 -10.60 -9.82
C LEU A 10 -9.76 -12.07 -9.35
N PRO A 11 -10.80 -12.93 -9.45
CA PRO A 11 -10.69 -14.34 -9.07
C PRO A 11 -9.63 -15.09 -9.89
N THR A 12 -9.57 -14.85 -11.20
CA THR A 12 -8.56 -15.45 -12.08
C THR A 12 -7.16 -15.01 -11.69
N ALA A 13 -6.97 -13.73 -11.39
CA ALA A 13 -5.68 -13.19 -10.96
C ALA A 13 -5.20 -13.79 -9.62
N ILE A 14 -6.12 -14.03 -8.68
CA ILE A 14 -5.83 -14.68 -7.40
C ILE A 14 -5.43 -16.14 -7.64
N LEU A 15 -6.28 -16.89 -8.34
CA LEU A 15 -6.07 -18.32 -8.57
C LEU A 15 -4.76 -18.58 -9.32
N ALA A 16 -4.52 -17.84 -10.41
CA ALA A 16 -3.30 -17.98 -11.21
C ALA A 16 -2.04 -17.74 -10.36
N SER A 17 -1.98 -16.66 -9.57
CA SER A 17 -0.82 -16.44 -8.71
C SER A 17 -0.66 -17.46 -7.58
N SER A 18 -1.77 -18.00 -7.07
CA SER A 18 -1.75 -19.01 -6.01
C SER A 18 -1.22 -20.35 -6.53
N VAL A 19 -1.64 -20.74 -7.75
CA VAL A 19 -1.14 -21.94 -8.43
C VAL A 19 0.33 -21.76 -8.80
N MET A 20 0.74 -20.59 -9.31
CA MET A 20 2.16 -20.32 -9.58
C MET A 20 3.03 -20.42 -8.32
N PHE A 21 2.54 -19.93 -7.17
CA PHE A 21 3.22 -20.08 -5.89
C PHE A 21 3.37 -21.56 -5.50
N ALA A 22 2.30 -22.35 -5.60
CA ALA A 22 2.36 -23.78 -5.32
C ALA A 22 3.32 -24.54 -6.26
N LEU A 23 3.32 -24.19 -7.55
CA LEU A 23 4.24 -24.75 -8.54
C LEU A 23 5.71 -24.42 -8.26
N ALA A 24 6.01 -23.22 -7.76
CA ALA A 24 7.37 -22.84 -7.36
C ALA A 24 7.94 -23.75 -6.26
N HIS A 25 7.07 -24.37 -5.46
CA HIS A 25 7.46 -25.31 -4.39
C HIS A 25 7.46 -26.76 -4.86
N SER A 26 7.11 -27.04 -6.11
CA SER A 26 7.03 -28.42 -6.62
C SER A 26 8.38 -29.15 -6.66
N LEU A 27 9.48 -28.39 -6.66
CA LEU A 27 10.84 -28.90 -6.60
C LEU A 27 11.29 -29.29 -5.19
N ASN A 28 10.49 -28.96 -4.16
CA ASN A 28 10.82 -29.29 -2.79
C ASN A 28 10.53 -30.77 -2.50
N LYS A 29 11.37 -31.38 -1.66
CA LYS A 29 11.22 -32.78 -1.27
C LYS A 29 9.95 -32.98 -0.45
N GLY A 30 9.31 -34.13 -0.63
CA GLY A 30 8.16 -34.52 0.19
C GLY A 30 6.83 -33.86 -0.19
N LEU A 31 6.77 -33.13 -1.31
CA LEU A 31 5.53 -32.56 -1.82
C LEU A 31 4.47 -33.65 -2.03
N SER A 32 3.36 -33.54 -1.32
CA SER A 32 2.16 -34.36 -1.53
C SER A 32 1.09 -33.56 -2.27
N LEU A 33 0.06 -34.24 -2.78
CA LEU A 33 -1.09 -33.55 -3.37
C LEU A 33 -1.79 -32.63 -2.35
N LEU A 34 -1.87 -33.06 -1.09
CA LEU A 34 -2.40 -32.26 0.00
C LEU A 34 -1.55 -31.02 0.27
N ALA A 35 -0.22 -31.16 0.27
CA ALA A 35 0.71 -30.04 0.40
C ALA A 35 0.52 -29.03 -0.74
N PHE A 36 0.44 -29.51 -1.99
CA PHE A 36 0.20 -28.64 -3.14
C PHE A 36 -1.12 -27.87 -2.98
N PHE A 37 -2.19 -28.55 -2.57
CA PHE A 37 -3.48 -27.91 -2.31
C PHE A 37 -3.39 -26.85 -1.20
N ASN A 38 -2.69 -27.14 -0.10
CA ASN A 38 -2.47 -26.18 0.97
C ASN A 38 -1.66 -24.97 0.54
N LEU A 39 -0.67 -25.13 -0.34
CA LEU A 39 0.08 -24.01 -0.92
C LEU A 39 -0.81 -23.12 -1.79
N VAL A 40 -1.73 -23.71 -2.56
CA VAL A 40 -2.74 -22.94 -3.31
C VAL A 40 -3.66 -22.19 -2.34
N LEU A 41 -4.16 -22.84 -1.29
CA LEU A 41 -4.97 -22.18 -0.26
C LEU A 41 -4.23 -21.02 0.41
N TYR A 42 -2.94 -21.21 0.72
CA TYR A 42 -2.12 -20.16 1.29
C TYR A 42 -1.96 -18.98 0.32
N GLY A 43 -1.75 -19.24 -0.97
CA GLY A 43 -1.73 -18.21 -2.01
C GLY A 43 -3.04 -17.41 -2.07
N ILE A 44 -4.18 -18.08 -1.95
CA ILE A 44 -5.50 -17.44 -1.91
C ILE A 44 -5.63 -16.60 -0.64
N PHE A 45 -5.29 -17.15 0.52
CA PHE A 45 -5.29 -16.44 1.80
C PHE A 45 -4.43 -15.17 1.74
N ALA A 46 -3.20 -15.28 1.26
CA ALA A 46 -2.26 -14.18 1.11
C ALA A 46 -2.81 -13.09 0.17
N ALA A 47 -3.40 -13.49 -0.95
CA ALA A 47 -4.02 -12.54 -1.88
C ALA A 47 -5.21 -11.81 -1.26
N LEU A 48 -6.10 -12.52 -0.55
CA LEU A 48 -7.24 -11.93 0.15
C LEU A 48 -6.80 -10.98 1.26
N TYR A 49 -5.78 -11.37 2.03
CA TYR A 49 -5.18 -10.52 3.05
C TYR A 49 -4.60 -9.24 2.44
N PHE A 50 -3.84 -9.37 1.35
CA PHE A 50 -3.26 -8.25 0.62
C PHE A 50 -4.33 -7.28 0.12
N ILE A 51 -5.39 -7.79 -0.52
CA ILE A 51 -6.52 -6.97 -1.01
C ILE A 51 -7.17 -6.19 0.13
N ARG A 52 -7.31 -6.80 1.31
CA ARG A 52 -7.95 -6.16 2.47
C ARG A 52 -7.08 -5.13 3.19
N ARG A 53 -5.76 -5.33 3.21
CA ARG A 53 -4.84 -4.50 4.00
C ARG A 53 -4.01 -3.53 3.17
N GLY A 54 -4.04 -3.66 1.84
CA GLY A 54 -3.31 -2.80 0.91
C GLY A 54 -1.79 -2.87 1.05
N SER A 55 -1.25 -3.85 1.79
CA SER A 55 0.17 -3.90 2.15
C SER A 55 0.73 -5.31 2.06
N ILE A 56 1.82 -5.47 1.30
CA ILE A 56 2.54 -6.73 1.16
C ILE A 56 3.32 -7.09 2.44
N TRP A 57 3.70 -6.09 3.23
CA TRP A 57 4.45 -6.28 4.47
C TRP A 57 3.71 -7.14 5.48
N GLY A 58 2.38 -7.04 5.55
CA GLY A 58 1.59 -7.88 6.43
C GLY A 58 1.58 -9.35 6.01
N VAL A 59 1.52 -9.62 4.70
CA VAL A 59 1.63 -10.99 4.16
C VAL A 59 3.04 -11.54 4.43
N ALA A 60 4.08 -10.74 4.16
CA ALA A 60 5.46 -11.12 4.41
C ALA A 60 5.71 -11.44 5.90
N ALA A 61 5.26 -10.57 6.80
CA ALA A 61 5.39 -10.81 8.23
C ALA A 61 4.68 -12.09 8.68
N PHE A 62 3.46 -12.34 8.21
CA PHE A 62 2.73 -13.57 8.51
C PHE A 62 3.50 -14.81 8.01
N HIS A 63 3.96 -14.78 6.75
CA HIS A 63 4.71 -15.86 6.15
C HIS A 63 6.01 -16.16 6.91
N SER A 64 6.80 -15.12 7.17
CA SER A 64 8.06 -15.23 7.89
C SER A 64 7.86 -15.72 9.31
N THR A 65 6.81 -15.26 9.99
CA THR A 65 6.47 -15.74 11.34
C THR A 65 6.12 -17.22 11.31
N TRP A 66 5.31 -17.67 10.34
CA TRP A 66 4.96 -19.08 10.18
C TRP A 66 6.21 -19.96 9.98
N ASN A 67 7.05 -19.60 9.00
CA ASN A 67 8.29 -20.35 8.73
C ASN A 67 9.26 -20.32 9.91
N PHE A 68 9.38 -19.17 10.58
CA PHE A 68 10.26 -19.02 11.74
C PHE A 68 9.80 -19.91 12.90
N VAL A 69 8.52 -19.88 13.25
CA VAL A 69 7.97 -20.68 14.34
C VAL A 69 8.05 -22.18 14.01
N GLN A 70 7.61 -22.60 12.82
CA GLN A 70 7.67 -24.01 12.44
C GLN A 70 9.10 -24.53 12.39
N GLY A 71 10.00 -23.77 11.75
CA GLY A 71 11.36 -24.19 11.48
C GLY A 71 12.33 -23.93 12.61
N ASN A 72 12.52 -22.67 12.99
CA ASN A 72 13.55 -22.25 13.93
C ASN A 72 13.11 -22.43 15.38
N PHE A 73 11.80 -22.37 15.66
CA PHE A 73 11.31 -22.62 17.01
C PHE A 73 11.06 -24.10 17.27
N PHE A 74 10.28 -24.79 16.42
CA PHE A 74 9.93 -26.19 16.62
C PHE A 74 10.85 -27.22 15.93
N GLY A 75 11.76 -26.79 15.07
CA GLY A 75 12.68 -27.72 14.37
C GLY A 75 12.00 -28.55 13.28
N ILE A 76 10.80 -28.16 12.84
CA ILE A 76 10.04 -28.89 11.82
C ILE A 76 10.43 -28.39 10.43
N GLN A 77 10.49 -29.30 9.44
CA GLN A 77 10.77 -28.95 8.05
C GLN A 77 9.79 -27.87 7.55
N VAL A 78 10.27 -26.91 6.76
CA VAL A 78 9.46 -25.83 6.18
C VAL A 78 9.35 -26.07 4.68
N SER A 79 8.15 -26.44 4.23
CA SER A 79 7.90 -26.84 2.84
C SER A 79 8.88 -27.89 2.31
N GLY A 80 9.28 -28.88 3.13
CA GLY A 80 10.25 -29.92 2.77
C GLY A 80 11.73 -29.52 2.87
N LEU A 81 12.02 -28.31 3.34
CA LEU A 81 13.37 -27.83 3.61
C LEU A 81 13.73 -28.06 5.08
N LYS A 82 14.89 -28.66 5.32
CA LYS A 82 15.44 -28.82 6.67
C LYS A 82 15.95 -27.49 7.19
N VAL A 83 15.68 -27.22 8.46
CA VAL A 83 16.19 -26.04 9.16
C VAL A 83 17.50 -26.41 9.87
N GLY A 84 18.49 -25.54 9.80
CA GLY A 84 19.83 -25.82 10.34
C GLY A 84 19.89 -25.79 11.87
N SER A 85 19.47 -24.68 12.48
CA SER A 85 19.45 -24.50 13.93
C SER A 85 18.03 -24.23 14.41
N SER A 86 17.65 -24.84 15.53
CA SER A 86 16.33 -24.67 16.12
C SER A 86 16.39 -24.67 17.64
N VAL A 87 15.40 -24.03 18.28
CA VAL A 87 15.26 -23.96 19.74
C VAL A 87 14.81 -25.30 20.30
N LEU A 88 13.78 -25.90 19.68
CA LEU A 88 13.25 -27.21 20.00
C LEU A 88 13.45 -28.15 18.82
N THR A 89 13.56 -29.45 19.12
CA THR A 89 13.58 -30.52 18.12
C THR A 89 12.28 -31.30 18.23
N SER A 90 11.46 -31.25 17.18
CA SER A 90 10.20 -31.99 17.12
C SER A 90 10.28 -33.08 16.06
N GLU A 91 9.89 -34.31 16.42
CA GLU A 91 9.74 -35.41 15.48
C GLU A 91 8.26 -35.62 15.15
N LEU A 92 7.93 -35.57 13.86
CA LEU A 92 6.58 -35.84 13.39
C LEU A 92 6.37 -37.35 13.24
N THR A 93 5.33 -37.89 13.88
CA THR A 93 5.00 -39.30 13.77
C THR A 93 4.44 -39.63 12.39
N GLU A 94 4.83 -40.78 11.83
CA GLU A 94 4.34 -41.25 10.53
C GLU A 94 2.85 -41.61 10.56
N THR A 95 2.34 -42.13 11.67
CA THR A 95 0.89 -42.39 11.84
C THR A 95 0.07 -41.10 11.71
N GLY A 96 0.63 -39.95 12.12
CA GLY A 96 0.01 -38.65 12.03
C GLY A 96 0.23 -37.92 10.71
N ARG A 97 0.88 -38.53 9.71
CA ARG A 97 1.35 -37.87 8.47
C ARG A 97 0.26 -37.07 7.74
N LEU A 98 -0.97 -37.57 7.70
CA LEU A 98 -2.08 -36.84 7.07
C LEU A 98 -2.45 -35.55 7.80
N VAL A 99 -2.26 -35.50 9.12
CA VAL A 99 -2.59 -34.33 9.95
C VAL A 99 -1.42 -33.37 10.02
N ASN A 100 -0.20 -33.88 10.19
CA ASN A 100 1.01 -33.11 10.43
C ASN A 100 1.87 -32.84 9.16
N GLY A 101 1.51 -33.43 8.02
CA GLY A 101 2.18 -33.22 6.73
C GLY A 101 3.52 -33.93 6.53
N GLY A 102 4.01 -34.65 7.55
CA GLY A 102 5.21 -35.50 7.50
C GLY A 102 6.43 -34.75 6.98
N GLY A 103 7.13 -35.35 6.02
CA GLY A 103 8.38 -34.81 5.47
C GLY A 103 8.28 -33.45 4.77
N PHE A 104 7.07 -32.96 4.45
CA PHE A 104 6.91 -31.60 3.93
C PHE A 104 6.85 -30.54 5.05
N GLY A 105 6.60 -30.97 6.30
CA GLY A 105 6.25 -30.09 7.41
C GLY A 105 4.74 -29.91 7.56
N LEU A 106 4.32 -29.11 8.55
CA LEU A 106 2.91 -28.92 8.91
C LEU A 106 2.04 -28.48 7.71
N GLU A 107 2.63 -27.71 6.80
CA GLU A 107 2.02 -27.24 5.56
C GLU A 107 1.49 -28.37 4.66
N GLY A 108 2.01 -29.59 4.81
CA GLY A 108 1.53 -30.76 4.08
C GLY A 108 0.31 -31.46 4.67
N GLY A 109 -0.19 -31.00 5.82
CA GLY A 109 -1.19 -31.70 6.63
C GLY A 109 -2.57 -31.04 6.69
N LEU A 110 -3.57 -31.82 7.10
CA LEU A 110 -4.96 -31.37 7.28
C LEU A 110 -5.12 -30.29 8.35
N ALA A 111 -4.22 -30.25 9.35
CA ALA A 111 -4.24 -29.20 10.37
C ALA A 111 -4.09 -27.81 9.73
N VAL A 112 -3.16 -27.67 8.78
CA VAL A 112 -2.96 -26.41 8.04
C VAL A 112 -4.11 -26.13 7.09
N THR A 113 -4.68 -27.15 6.44
CA THR A 113 -5.89 -27.00 5.62
C THR A 113 -7.02 -26.34 6.41
N LEU A 114 -7.26 -26.81 7.64
CA LEU A 114 -8.30 -26.26 8.51
C LEU A 114 -8.01 -24.80 8.89
N VAL A 115 -6.78 -24.50 9.32
CA VAL A 115 -6.36 -23.14 9.69
C VAL A 115 -6.51 -22.18 8.51
N LEU A 116 -6.10 -22.59 7.30
CA LEU A 116 -6.24 -21.78 6.09
C LEU A 116 -7.71 -21.60 5.69
N ALA A 117 -8.52 -22.64 5.76
CA ALA A 117 -9.95 -22.55 5.45
C ALA A 117 -10.66 -21.56 6.40
N ILE A 118 -10.37 -21.64 7.70
CA ILE A 118 -10.88 -20.69 8.70
C ILE A 118 -10.37 -19.28 8.40
N GLY A 119 -9.07 -19.11 8.16
CA GLY A 119 -8.47 -17.81 7.85
C GLY A 119 -9.08 -17.16 6.60
N ILE A 120 -9.30 -17.94 5.54
CA ILE A 120 -9.98 -17.50 4.31
C ILE A 120 -11.43 -17.12 4.61
N ALA A 121 -12.17 -17.94 5.36
CA ALA A 121 -13.55 -17.65 5.72
C ALA A 121 -13.65 -16.37 6.56
N VAL A 122 -12.80 -16.22 7.59
CA VAL A 122 -12.72 -15.01 8.42
C VAL A 122 -12.42 -13.81 7.55
N LEU A 123 -11.38 -13.87 6.71
CA LEU A 123 -11.09 -12.77 5.80
C LEU A 123 -12.30 -12.47 4.93
N TYR A 124 -12.90 -13.46 4.27
CA TYR A 124 -14.01 -13.28 3.34
C TYR A 124 -15.25 -12.64 3.99
N PHE A 125 -15.68 -13.14 5.15
CA PHE A 125 -16.90 -12.69 5.84
C PHE A 125 -16.70 -11.47 6.74
N MET A 126 -15.48 -11.17 7.17
CA MET A 126 -15.23 -10.01 8.00
C MET A 126 -15.43 -8.74 7.16
N LYS A 127 -16.33 -7.89 7.63
CA LYS A 127 -16.62 -6.60 6.99
C LYS A 127 -15.33 -5.79 6.91
N PRO A 128 -15.05 -5.13 5.78
CA PRO A 128 -13.91 -4.23 5.70
C PRO A 128 -14.05 -3.20 6.82
N LYS A 129 -13.00 -3.07 7.63
CA LYS A 129 -12.91 -1.97 8.58
C LYS A 129 -12.96 -0.70 7.72
N LYS A 130 -13.91 0.20 7.97
CA LYS A 130 -13.84 1.55 7.38
C LYS A 130 -12.49 2.10 7.81
N GLU A 131 -11.59 2.29 6.87
CA GLU A 131 -10.39 3.06 7.12
C GLU A 131 -10.86 4.48 7.36
N ASP A 132 -10.92 4.89 8.62
CA ASP A 132 -11.11 6.28 8.99
C ASP A 132 -9.84 7.04 8.55
N GLY A 133 -9.79 7.38 7.26
CA GLY A 133 -9.08 8.55 6.71
C GLY A 133 -7.58 8.73 6.97
N VAL A 134 -6.71 7.72 6.83
CA VAL A 134 -5.24 7.93 6.97
C VAL A 134 -4.43 7.85 5.66
N ILE A 135 -5.05 7.54 4.52
CA ILE A 135 -4.42 7.76 3.21
C ILE A 135 -5.41 8.57 2.36
N PRO A 136 -5.11 9.83 2.00
CA PRO A 136 -5.87 10.49 0.95
C PRO A 136 -5.81 9.59 -0.28
N ARG A 137 -6.97 9.17 -0.80
CA ARG A 137 -7.02 8.67 -2.18
C ARG A 137 -6.22 9.67 -3.02
N PRO A 138 -5.38 9.25 -3.98
CA PRO A 138 -4.83 10.16 -4.97
C PRO A 138 -6.01 11.00 -5.42
N SER A 139 -5.97 12.29 -5.09
CA SER A 139 -7.03 13.21 -5.44
C SER A 139 -7.34 12.92 -6.89
N GLU A 140 -8.61 12.62 -7.17
CA GLU A 140 -9.17 12.60 -8.51
C GLU A 140 -8.33 13.53 -9.39
N PRO A 141 -7.69 13.03 -10.47
CA PRO A 141 -6.72 13.82 -11.22
C PRO A 141 -7.39 15.14 -11.47
N LEU A 142 -6.81 16.22 -10.92
CA LEU A 142 -7.42 17.54 -10.87
C LEU A 142 -8.14 17.72 -12.20
N SER A 143 -9.48 17.62 -12.19
CA SER A 143 -10.25 18.00 -13.36
C SER A 143 -9.70 19.37 -13.68
N PRO A 144 -9.17 19.62 -14.90
CA PRO A 144 -8.52 20.88 -15.20
C PRO A 144 -9.47 21.94 -14.69
N LYS A 145 -9.09 22.65 -13.63
CA LYS A 145 -9.86 23.79 -13.21
C LYS A 145 -9.83 24.63 -14.46
N THR A 146 -10.99 24.77 -15.12
CA THR A 146 -11.16 25.83 -16.10
C THR A 146 -10.58 27.05 -15.40
N PRO A 147 -9.54 27.69 -15.99
CA PRO A 147 -9.02 28.92 -15.43
C PRO A 147 -10.22 29.81 -15.11
N PRO A 148 -10.22 30.55 -13.99
CA PRO A 148 -11.28 31.53 -13.77
C PRO A 148 -11.46 32.26 -15.09
N GLU A 149 -12.69 32.26 -15.59
CA GLU A 149 -13.05 32.99 -16.78
C GLU A 149 -12.70 34.44 -16.45
N ASN A 150 -11.50 34.84 -16.88
CA ASN A 150 -11.04 36.20 -16.83
C ASN A 150 -11.88 36.92 -17.86
N ASN A 151 -13.14 37.20 -17.51
CA ASN A 151 -13.90 38.21 -18.21
C ASN A 151 -13.01 39.45 -18.18
N PRO A 152 -12.60 39.97 -19.34
CA PRO A 152 -11.89 41.22 -19.37
C PRO A 152 -12.74 42.25 -18.61
N PRO A 153 -12.12 43.19 -17.88
CA PRO A 153 -12.86 44.26 -17.23
C PRO A 153 -13.79 44.89 -18.26
N GLU A 154 -15.07 44.99 -17.92
CA GLU A 154 -16.08 45.60 -18.75
C GLU A 154 -15.59 47.00 -19.13
N TYR A 155 -15.35 47.20 -20.43
CA TYR A 155 -14.84 48.48 -20.94
C TYR A 155 -15.94 49.52 -20.80
N LEU A 156 -15.94 50.25 -19.70
CA LEU A 156 -16.72 51.48 -19.58
C LEU A 156 -16.03 52.53 -20.44
N PRO A 157 -16.67 53.05 -21.50
CA PRO A 157 -16.10 54.17 -22.25
C PRO A 157 -15.90 55.38 -21.31
N PRO A 158 -14.85 56.18 -21.51
CA PRO A 158 -14.59 57.35 -20.67
C PRO A 158 -15.80 58.28 -20.66
N SER A 159 -16.16 58.76 -19.46
CA SER A 159 -17.18 59.78 -19.28
C SER A 159 -16.81 61.02 -20.11
N ASN A 160 -17.73 61.48 -20.97
CA ASN A 160 -17.56 62.68 -21.80
C ASN A 160 -17.62 64.01 -21.00
N THR A 161 -17.37 63.98 -19.69
CA THR A 161 -17.32 65.16 -18.84
C THR A 161 -15.88 65.68 -18.75
N PRO A 162 -15.58 66.88 -19.28
CA PRO A 162 -14.27 67.49 -19.10
C PRO A 162 -13.97 67.71 -17.61
N PRO A 163 -12.71 67.57 -17.17
CA PRO A 163 -12.33 67.89 -15.80
C PRO A 163 -12.52 69.38 -15.51
N GLU A 164 -13.11 69.69 -14.36
CA GLU A 164 -13.31 71.04 -13.87
C GLU A 164 -11.95 71.68 -13.52
N TYR A 165 -11.59 72.75 -14.24
CA TYR A 165 -10.33 73.46 -14.04
C TYR A 165 -10.42 74.36 -12.80
N THR A 166 -9.57 74.10 -11.81
CA THR A 166 -9.30 75.01 -10.70
C THR A 166 -7.96 75.72 -10.92
N PRO A 167 -7.92 77.06 -11.03
CA PRO A 167 -6.67 77.77 -11.21
C PRO A 167 -5.78 77.70 -9.94
N PRO A 168 -4.44 77.76 -10.08
CA PRO A 168 -3.51 77.76 -8.95
C PRO A 168 -3.63 79.02 -8.08
N SER A 169 -3.40 78.86 -6.77
CA SER A 169 -3.33 79.95 -5.79
C SER A 169 -2.06 80.79 -5.97
N ASP A 170 -2.21 82.12 -6.04
CA ASP A 170 -1.16 83.15 -6.30
C ASP A 170 -0.08 83.30 -5.22
N LYS A 171 0.17 82.31 -4.36
CA LYS A 171 1.16 82.44 -3.29
C LYS A 171 2.56 82.03 -3.76
N PRO A 172 3.56 82.94 -3.79
CA PRO A 172 4.93 82.55 -4.10
C PRO A 172 5.49 81.64 -2.98
N PRO A 173 6.38 80.68 -3.33
CA PRO A 173 6.96 79.76 -2.35
C PRO A 173 7.93 80.50 -1.40
N ASP A 174 7.85 80.20 -0.10
CA ASP A 174 8.79 80.69 0.92
C ASP A 174 10.17 80.09 0.68
N TYR A 175 11.13 80.92 0.27
CA TYR A 175 12.52 80.54 0.06
C TYR A 175 13.36 80.88 1.30
N THR A 176 13.97 79.86 1.92
CA THR A 176 15.00 80.04 2.96
C THR A 176 16.35 79.55 2.43
N PRO A 177 17.38 80.42 2.30
CA PRO A 177 18.69 80.01 1.83
C PRO A 177 19.47 79.21 2.89
N PRO A 178 20.31 78.24 2.48
CA PRO A 178 21.15 77.47 3.39
C PRO A 178 22.36 78.30 3.90
N SER A 179 22.68 78.13 5.18
CA SER A 179 23.84 78.74 5.86
C SER A 179 25.13 77.96 5.59
N TYR A 180 26.13 78.59 4.98
CA TYR A 180 27.47 78.04 4.79
C TYR A 180 28.37 78.36 5.99
N THR A 181 28.97 77.35 6.62
CA THR A 181 30.09 77.51 7.55
C THR A 181 31.39 77.19 6.82
N SER A 182 32.27 78.18 6.65
CA SER A 182 33.64 77.98 6.16
C SER A 182 34.53 77.35 7.25
N PRO A 183 35.37 76.35 6.94
CA PRO A 183 36.40 75.87 7.85
C PRO A 183 37.54 76.89 7.99
N SER A 184 37.98 77.12 9.22
CA SER A 184 39.12 77.93 9.63
C SER A 184 40.47 77.26 9.29
N GLU A 185 41.49 78.10 9.10
CA GLU A 185 42.91 77.85 8.78
C GLU A 185 43.60 76.71 9.56
#